data_AF-A0A821ZJX6-F1
#
_entry.id   AF-A0A821ZJX6-F1
#
_cell.length_a   1.000
_cell.length_b   1.000
_cell.length_c   1.000
_cell.angle_alpha   90.00
_cell.angle_beta   90.00
_cell.angle_gamma   90.00
#
_symmetry.space_group_name_H-M   'P 1'
#
loop_
_entity.id
_entity.type
_entity.pdbx_description
1 polymer ?
#
loop_
_entity_poly.entity_id
_entity_poly.type
_entity_poly.pdbx_seq_one_letter_code
_entity_poly.pdbx_strand_id
1 'polypeptide(L)' 'AETAATSTSSKKTKTDDNIDVEAAARNNLLTKLTIPILKNYCKEQNLKASGTKKQDLIDIILQHLAIN' A
#
# COMPACT_ATOMS: atom_id res chain seq x y z
N ALA A 1 -27.97 -4.99 2.41
CA ALA A 1 -26.95 -4.13 1.80
C ALA A 1 -26.34 -3.27 2.91
N GLU A 2 -25.07 -2.96 2.75
CA GLU A 2 -24.27 -2.03 3.56
C GLU A 2 -23.92 -2.45 5.00
N THR A 3 -22.67 -2.83 5.18
CA THR A 3 -21.99 -2.66 6.46
C THR A 3 -20.77 -1.76 6.23
N ALA A 4 -20.94 -0.52 6.70
CA ALA A 4 -19.94 0.37 7.27
C ALA A 4 -18.71 0.73 6.41
N ALA A 5 -18.90 1.76 5.59
CA ALA A 5 -17.83 2.68 5.23
C ALA A 5 -17.49 3.57 6.45
N THR A 6 -16.45 3.22 7.21
CA THR A 6 -15.80 4.13 8.15
C THR A 6 -14.78 4.98 7.41
N SER A 7 -15.26 6.06 6.80
CA SER A 7 -14.48 7.21 6.42
C SER A 7 -14.15 8.04 7.66
N THR A 8 -12.97 7.84 8.24
CA THR A 8 -12.38 8.80 9.19
C THR A 8 -11.09 9.36 8.63
N SER A 9 -11.25 10.57 8.09
CA SER A 9 -10.21 11.55 7.78
C SER A 9 -9.37 11.84 9.03
N SER A 10 -8.11 11.43 9.03
CA SER A 10 -7.12 11.81 10.04
C SER A 10 -5.98 12.58 9.37
N LYS A 11 -6.19 13.89 9.33
CA LYS A 11 -5.22 14.99 9.28
C LYS A 11 -3.78 14.59 9.70
N LYS A 12 -2.85 14.50 8.75
CA LYS A 12 -1.39 14.63 8.96
C LYS A 12 -0.82 15.37 7.74
N THR A 13 -0.60 16.67 7.83
CA THR A 13 0.64 17.32 8.27
C THR A 13 1.81 16.90 7.38
N LYS A 14 2.37 17.89 6.64
CA LYS A 14 3.60 17.82 5.85
C LYS A 14 4.57 16.75 6.36
N THR A 15 4.80 15.70 5.59
CA THR A 15 5.96 14.81 5.78
C THR A 15 6.48 14.48 4.39
N ASP A 16 7.33 15.40 3.94
CA ASP A 16 8.44 15.12 3.03
C ASP A 16 9.18 13.86 3.58
N ASP A 17 9.48 12.88 2.72
CA ASP A 17 10.27 11.65 2.98
C ASP A 17 9.65 10.38 3.63
N ASN A 18 8.34 10.32 3.95
CA ASN A 18 7.73 9.02 4.31
C ASN A 18 6.59 8.67 3.34
N ILE A 19 6.93 7.87 2.33
CA ILE A 19 5.98 7.38 1.35
C ILE A 19 5.01 6.43 2.07
N ASP A 20 3.83 6.92 2.40
CA ASP A 20 2.72 6.11 2.94
C ASP A 20 2.26 5.11 1.87
N VAL A 21 2.79 3.89 1.93
CA VAL A 21 2.46 2.80 0.99
C VAL A 21 0.97 2.45 1.07
N GLU A 22 0.35 2.58 2.25
CA GLU A 22 -1.10 2.40 2.43
C GLU A 22 -1.93 3.47 1.70
N ALA A 23 -1.53 4.74 1.82
CA ALA A 23 -2.19 5.83 1.10
C ALA A 23 -1.97 5.68 -0.42
N ALA A 24 -0.76 5.29 -0.83
CA ALA A 24 -0.45 4.99 -2.22
C ALA A 24 -1.29 3.81 -2.75
N ALA A 25 -1.53 2.78 -1.93
CA ALA A 25 -2.41 1.66 -2.27
C ALA A 25 -3.85 2.14 -2.52
N ARG A 26 -4.40 2.95 -1.61
CA ARG A 26 -5.76 3.51 -1.75
C ARG A 26 -5.91 4.40 -2.98
N ASN A 27 -4.86 5.10 -3.38
CA ASN A 27 -4.86 6.01 -4.52
C ASN A 27 -4.35 5.35 -5.82
N ASN A 28 -4.12 4.02 -5.85
CA ASN A 28 -3.53 3.32 -6.99
C ASN A 28 -2.13 3.85 -7.43
N LEU A 29 -1.42 4.52 -6.54
CA LEU A 29 -0.09 5.10 -6.73
C LEU A 29 1.05 4.10 -6.46
N LEU A 30 0.76 2.88 -6.00
CA LEU A 30 1.77 1.81 -5.88
C LEU A 30 2.49 1.53 -7.21
N THR A 31 1.82 1.75 -8.34
CA THR A 31 2.41 1.66 -9.68
C THR A 31 3.41 2.78 -9.98
N LYS A 32 3.37 3.89 -9.23
CA LYS A 32 4.33 4.99 -9.30
C LYS A 32 5.47 4.82 -8.31
N LEU A 33 5.32 3.95 -7.32
CA LEU A 33 6.40 3.58 -6.41
C LEU A 33 7.43 2.68 -7.11
N THR A 34 8.67 2.75 -6.62
CA THR A 34 9.76 1.91 -7.09
C THR A 34 9.70 0.53 -6.41
N ILE A 35 10.17 -0.50 -7.12
CA ILE A 35 10.26 -1.87 -6.59
C ILE A 35 10.94 -1.95 -5.21
N PRO A 36 12.06 -1.24 -4.91
CA PRO A 36 12.65 -1.27 -3.58
C PRO A 36 11.71 -0.80 -2.47
N ILE A 37 10.87 0.20 -2.71
CA ILE A 37 9.88 0.69 -1.72
C ILE A 37 8.83 -0.38 -1.45
N LEU A 38 8.26 -0.96 -2.51
CA LEU A 38 7.25 -2.03 -2.40
C LEU A 38 7.82 -3.25 -1.67
N LYS A 39 9.07 -3.63 -1.96
CA LYS A 39 9.76 -4.73 -1.26
C LYS A 39 10.02 -4.41 0.22
N ASN A 40 10.36 -3.17 0.55
CA ASN A 40 10.59 -2.76 1.93
C ASN A 40 9.32 -2.92 2.75
N TYR A 41 8.20 -2.40 2.23
CA TYR A 41 6.91 -2.53 2.88
C TYR A 41 6.46 -3.99 3.02
N CYS A 42 6.65 -4.81 1.97
CA CYS A 42 6.37 -6.24 2.07
C CYS A 42 7.20 -6.92 3.17
N LYS A 43 8.48 -6.54 3.33
CA LYS A 43 9.32 -7.07 4.42
C LYS A 43 8.84 -6.60 5.80
N GLU A 44 8.51 -5.32 5.95
CA GLU A 44 8.02 -4.74 7.21
C GLU A 44 6.73 -5.41 7.66
N GLN A 45 5.80 -5.60 6.73
CA GLN A 45 4.51 -6.27 6.98
C GLN A 45 4.60 -7.81 6.97
N ASN A 46 5.81 -8.39 6.89
CA ASN A 46 6.03 -9.84 6.81
C ASN A 46 5.21 -10.52 5.69
N LEU A 47 4.94 -9.80 4.61
CA LEU A 47 4.28 -10.32 3.43
C LEU A 47 5.25 -11.21 2.68
N LYS A 48 4.77 -12.40 2.29
CA LYS A 48 5.51 -13.31 1.39
C LYS A 48 5.48 -12.74 -0.03
N ALA A 49 6.20 -11.65 -0.23
CA ALA A 49 6.55 -11.12 -1.53
C ALA A 49 7.47 -12.13 -2.25
N SER A 50 6.86 -13.09 -2.93
CA SER A 50 7.53 -14.08 -3.77
C SER A 50 7.71 -13.61 -5.22
N GLY A 51 7.40 -12.35 -5.50
CA GLY A 51 7.43 -11.76 -6.83
C GLY A 51 8.75 -11.08 -7.17
N THR A 52 9.32 -11.44 -8.33
CA THR A 52 10.26 -10.58 -9.08
C THR A 52 9.53 -9.51 -9.90
N LYS A 53 8.19 -9.62 -10.02
CA LYS A 53 7.34 -8.72 -10.79
C LYS A 53 6.82 -7.59 -9.91
N LYS A 54 6.91 -6.36 -10.41
CA LYS A 54 6.36 -5.18 -9.73
C LYS A 54 4.87 -5.32 -9.45
N GLN A 55 4.09 -5.84 -10.40
CA GLN A 55 2.65 -6.05 -10.23
C GLN A 55 2.32 -7.04 -9.11
N ASP A 56 3.10 -8.12 -8.97
CA ASP A 56 2.90 -9.12 -7.91
C ASP A 56 3.09 -8.50 -6.52
N LEU A 57 4.12 -7.66 -6.35
CA LEU A 57 4.31 -6.90 -5.11
C LEU A 57 3.15 -5.95 -4.82
N ILE A 58 2.63 -5.27 -5.84
CA ILE A 58 1.49 -4.35 -5.72
C ILE A 58 0.23 -5.12 -5.31
N ASP A 59 -0.04 -6.24 -5.97
CA ASP A 59 -1.20 -7.08 -5.71
C ASP A 59 -1.19 -7.63 -4.28
N ILE A 60 -0.05 -8.11 -3.79
CA ILE A 60 0.13 -8.58 -2.40
C ILE A 60 -0.15 -7.46 -1.40
N ILE A 61 0.31 -6.24 -1.68
CA ILE A 61 0.09 -5.06 -0.82
C ILE A 61 -1.40 -4.69 -0.82
N LEU A 62 -2.03 -4.63 -2.00
CA LEU A 62 -3.46 -4.34 -2.14
C LEU A 62 -4.33 -5.40 -1.45
N GLN A 63 -3.99 -6.67 -1.62
CA GLN A 63 -4.65 -7.80 -0.98
C GLN A 63 -4.50 -7.74 0.55
N HIS A 64 -3.31 -7.41 1.06
CA HIS A 64 -3.08 -7.23 2.49
C HIS A 64 -3.92 -6.09 3.08
N LEU A 65 -4.04 -4.99 2.34
CA LEU A 65 -4.81 -3.81 2.73
C LEU A 65 -6.31 -3.95 2.46
N ALA A 66 -6.74 -5.08 1.86
CA ALA A 66 -8.11 -5.30 1.38
C ALA A 66 -8.64 -4.15 0.49
N ILE A 67 -7.75 -3.58 -0.33
CA ILE A 67 -8.08 -2.54 -1.31
C ILE A 67 -8.12 -3.26 -2.67
N ASN A 68 -9.30 -3.61 -3.16
CA ASN A 68 -9.49 -4.27 -4.45
C ASN A 68 -10.42 -3.48 -5.35
#